data_AF-A0A973YNV3-F1
#
_entry.id   AF-A0A973YNV3-F1
#
_cell.length_a   1.000
_cell.length_b   1.000
_cell.length_c   1.000
_cell.angle_alpha   90.00
_cell.angle_beta   90.00
_cell.angle_gamma   90.00
#
_symmetry.space_group_name_H-M   'P 1'
#
loop_
_entity.id
_entity.type
_entity.pdbx_description
1 polymer ?
#
loop_
_entity_poly.entity_id
_entity_poly.type
_entity_poly.pdbx_seq_one_letter_code
_entity_poly.pdbx_strand_id
1 'polypeptide(L)'
;MAGPGVGKSSVTDAVTERLAGELNVLRIHASSALSGVPFGVLTPYTGDLTAEESVSPVAVLRSMWAYFEKLKAGNQAGVLLAVDDAHQLDEASAGVLADLISAGWATVLAAASPRPGLPQPLDQLWYDGLAERVDLRPLNREQIEEVLAHILDGTVPAATVDAVWNASGGNPRILDALLHDAAEAGILAKRNGIWILLGSLPADGPRLGGVVAKDNLRRTPEEQEALKLIALAGPVGRKVIEDISGAALVRSLLDQQMVVELPGVPAELTMWNALFAVAIRHTISVSRSLQLFEKVKAHQDPVQLRGEGLLRSVEWALECGVRPGDDELLAAAKEALLRFRNSSARSIAARIHEPSLLPRAQAIQARALYNDGAYSEALPLLDACWLQLAGDAQGPAVLLLRVSAYQAVGHPL
;
A
#
# COMPACT_ATOMS: atom_id res chain seq x y z
N MET A 1 10.56 12.52 -8.15
CA MET A 1 9.20 11.96 -8.20
C MET A 1 9.10 10.72 -7.33
N ALA A 2 7.95 10.46 -6.71
CA ALA A 2 7.71 9.21 -5.98
C ALA A 2 6.23 8.99 -5.66
N GLY A 3 5.84 7.74 -5.40
CA GLY A 3 4.51 7.41 -4.89
C GLY A 3 4.21 8.02 -3.51
N PRO A 4 2.97 7.89 -3.01
CA PRO A 4 2.57 8.38 -1.68
C PRO A 4 3.38 7.74 -0.54
N GLY A 5 3.84 8.55 0.41
CA GLY A 5 4.53 8.06 1.62
C GLY A 5 5.98 7.58 1.42
N VAL A 6 6.53 7.63 0.20
CA VAL A 6 7.91 7.19 -0.10
C VAL A 6 9.00 8.14 0.45
N GLY A 7 8.62 9.29 1.01
CA GLY A 7 9.56 10.22 1.66
C GLY A 7 9.96 11.44 0.83
N LYS A 8 9.16 11.83 -0.18
CA LYS A 8 9.40 13.05 -0.98
C LYS A 8 9.62 14.29 -0.10
N SER A 9 8.66 14.57 0.79
CA SER A 9 8.72 15.73 1.67
C SER A 9 9.91 15.66 2.64
N SER A 10 10.25 14.47 3.16
CA SER A 10 11.43 14.29 4.01
C SER A 10 12.74 14.60 3.29
N VAL A 11 12.86 14.18 2.02
CA VAL A 11 14.04 14.51 1.19
C VAL A 11 14.08 16.01 0.89
N THR A 12 12.95 16.62 0.51
CA THR A 12 12.93 18.06 0.27
C THR A 12 13.24 18.87 1.52
N ASP A 13 12.73 18.44 2.67
CA ASP A 13 13.00 19.08 3.96
C ASP A 13 14.50 19.03 4.27
N ALA A 14 15.12 17.85 4.18
CA ALA A 14 16.56 17.69 4.42
C ALA A 14 17.43 18.53 3.48
N VAL A 15 17.05 18.63 2.20
CA VAL A 15 17.76 19.49 1.24
C VAL A 15 17.59 20.96 1.60
N THR A 16 16.37 21.39 1.93
CA THR A 16 16.11 22.79 2.31
C THR A 16 16.82 23.18 3.61
N GLU A 17 16.86 22.30 4.60
CA GLU A 17 17.54 22.53 5.88
C GLU A 17 19.05 22.69 5.66
N ARG A 18 19.65 21.83 4.84
CA ARG A 18 21.07 21.90 4.50
C ARG A 18 21.45 23.19 3.77
N LEU A 19 20.55 23.72 2.94
CA LEU A 19 20.80 24.91 2.11
C LEU A 19 20.30 26.22 2.74
N ALA A 20 19.60 26.18 3.87
CA ALA A 20 19.02 27.36 4.52
C ALA A 20 20.08 28.40 4.97
N GLY A 21 21.34 27.98 5.15
CA GLY A 21 22.46 28.87 5.46
C GLY A 21 23.09 29.55 4.24
N GLU A 22 22.81 29.05 3.02
CA GLU A 22 23.47 29.48 1.78
C GLU A 22 22.49 30.12 0.78
N LEU A 23 21.20 29.80 0.86
CA LEU A 23 20.16 30.23 -0.06
C LEU A 23 18.93 30.77 0.69
N ASN A 24 18.23 31.71 0.06
CA ASN A 24 16.91 32.15 0.47
C ASN A 24 15.87 31.10 0.06
N VAL A 25 15.43 30.28 1.02
CA VAL A 25 14.47 29.19 0.77
C VAL A 25 13.04 29.70 0.89
N LEU A 26 12.25 29.52 -0.18
CA LEU A 26 10.82 29.81 -0.22
C LEU A 26 10.04 28.53 -0.48
N ARG A 27 9.01 28.27 0.32
CA ARG A 27 8.18 27.06 0.21
C ARG A 27 6.90 27.35 -0.55
N ILE A 28 6.59 26.51 -1.51
CA ILE A 28 5.36 26.54 -2.31
C ILE A 28 4.66 25.21 -2.10
N HIS A 29 3.43 25.25 -1.60
CA HIS A 29 2.62 24.04 -1.44
C HIS A 29 1.51 24.07 -2.48
N ALA A 30 1.66 23.27 -3.53
CA ALA A 30 0.60 23.11 -4.51
C ALA A 30 -0.55 22.32 -3.89
N SER A 31 -1.78 22.64 -4.30
CA SER A 31 -2.97 21.95 -3.81
C SER A 31 -3.99 21.79 -4.93
N SER A 32 -4.74 20.68 -4.92
CA SER A 32 -5.83 20.43 -5.86
C SER A 32 -6.94 21.48 -5.78
N ALA A 33 -7.06 22.20 -4.67
CA ALA A 33 -8.01 23.30 -4.51
C ALA A 33 -7.64 24.53 -5.37
N LEU A 34 -6.36 24.70 -5.70
CA LEU A 34 -5.84 25.82 -6.48
C LEU A 34 -5.43 25.42 -7.91
N SER A 35 -5.50 24.14 -8.29
CA SER A 35 -5.07 23.69 -9.62
C SER A 35 -5.88 24.29 -10.78
N GLY A 36 -7.07 24.81 -10.50
CA GLY A 36 -7.92 25.54 -11.47
C GLY A 36 -7.85 27.06 -11.37
N VAL A 37 -7.05 27.61 -10.45
CA VAL A 37 -6.91 29.06 -10.23
C VAL A 37 -5.56 29.51 -10.80
N PRO A 38 -5.53 30.24 -11.92
CA PRO A 38 -4.29 30.72 -12.51
C PRO A 38 -3.44 31.47 -11.48
N PHE A 39 -2.17 31.11 -11.35
CA PHE A 39 -1.22 31.72 -10.41
C PHE A 39 -1.61 31.60 -8.92
N GLY A 40 -2.61 30.78 -8.58
CA GLY A 40 -3.19 30.75 -7.24
C GLY A 40 -2.16 30.43 -6.15
N VAL A 41 -1.20 29.55 -6.46
CA VAL A 41 -0.13 29.14 -5.54
C VAL A 41 0.94 30.22 -5.34
N LEU A 42 1.06 31.16 -6.27
CA LEU A 42 2.06 32.24 -6.25
C LEU A 42 1.57 33.51 -5.54
N THR A 43 0.28 33.55 -5.18
CA THR A 43 -0.35 34.69 -4.49
C THR A 43 0.42 35.24 -3.28
N PRO A 44 1.11 34.44 -2.43
CA PRO A 44 1.89 34.96 -1.31
C PRO A 44 3.06 35.87 -1.73
N TYR A 45 3.54 35.72 -2.96
CA TYR A 45 4.67 36.45 -3.52
C TYR A 45 4.24 37.59 -4.44
N THR A 46 2.95 37.68 -4.76
CA THR A 46 2.40 38.65 -5.71
C THR A 46 1.34 39.57 -5.10
N GLY A 47 1.40 39.79 -3.77
CA GLY A 47 0.38 40.54 -3.03
C GLY A 47 0.20 42.01 -3.45
N ASP A 48 1.15 42.58 -4.17
CA ASP A 48 1.10 43.97 -4.67
C ASP A 48 0.32 44.12 -6.00
N LEU A 49 -0.11 43.02 -6.62
CA LEU A 49 -0.80 43.04 -7.91
C LEU A 49 -2.30 43.35 -7.77
N THR A 50 -2.83 44.13 -8.72
CA THR A 50 -4.28 44.29 -8.88
C THR A 50 -4.94 43.03 -9.42
N ALA A 51 -6.27 42.92 -9.32
CA ALA A 51 -7.01 41.76 -9.84
C ALA A 51 -6.79 41.54 -11.34
N GLU A 52 -6.72 42.61 -12.14
CA GLU A 52 -6.45 42.54 -13.58
C GLU A 52 -5.00 42.09 -13.89
N GLU A 53 -4.04 42.50 -13.06
CA GLU A 53 -2.65 42.09 -13.21
C GLU A 53 -2.39 40.67 -12.71
N SER A 54 -3.16 40.19 -11.74
CA SER A 54 -2.98 38.87 -11.13
C SER A 54 -3.18 37.70 -12.09
N VAL A 55 -3.83 37.94 -13.24
CA VAL A 55 -4.02 36.96 -14.32
C VAL A 55 -3.01 37.12 -15.47
N SER A 56 -2.09 38.08 -15.37
CA SER A 56 -1.06 38.34 -16.39
C SER A 56 0.25 37.64 -16.03
N PRO A 57 0.75 36.69 -16.84
CA PRO A 57 2.03 36.01 -16.58
C PRO A 57 3.19 36.99 -16.40
N VAL A 58 3.22 38.05 -17.21
CA VAL A 58 4.30 39.06 -17.17
C VAL A 58 4.25 39.88 -15.88
N ALA A 59 3.05 40.23 -15.40
CA ALA A 59 2.92 40.98 -14.14
C ALA A 59 3.32 40.12 -12.94
N VAL A 60 2.91 38.85 -12.93
CA VAL A 60 3.30 37.85 -11.92
C VAL A 60 4.82 37.64 -11.91
N LEU A 61 5.43 37.41 -13.08
CA LEU A 61 6.87 37.25 -13.22
C LEU A 61 7.66 38.47 -12.72
N ARG A 62 7.21 39.69 -13.07
CA ARG A 62 7.80 40.94 -12.60
C ARG A 62 7.68 41.10 -11.08
N SER A 63 6.53 40.73 -10.51
CA SER A 63 6.30 40.79 -9.06
C SER A 63 7.21 39.81 -8.31
N MET A 64 7.32 38.57 -8.81
CA MET A 64 8.25 37.55 -8.30
C MET A 64 9.71 38.03 -8.34
N TRP A 65 10.15 38.62 -9.45
CA TRP A 65 11.49 39.19 -9.56
C TRP A 65 11.75 40.28 -8.53
N ALA A 66 10.82 41.24 -8.40
CA ALA A 66 10.93 42.32 -7.41
C ALA A 66 10.98 41.76 -5.97
N TYR A 67 10.24 40.68 -5.69
CA TYR A 67 10.30 39.98 -4.41
C TYR A 67 11.69 39.34 -4.17
N PHE A 68 12.27 38.67 -5.17
CA PHE A 68 13.59 38.06 -5.06
C PHE A 68 14.71 39.09 -4.89
N GLU A 69 14.65 40.22 -5.59
CA GLU A 69 15.64 41.29 -5.43
C GLU A 69 15.60 41.90 -4.02
N LYS A 70 14.41 42.06 -3.43
CA LYS A 70 14.26 42.48 -2.02
C LYS A 70 14.90 41.48 -1.06
N LEU A 71 14.77 40.18 -1.31
CA LEU A 71 15.42 39.14 -0.50
C LEU A 71 16.94 39.16 -0.64
N LYS A 72 17.44 39.22 -1.88
CA LYS A 72 18.88 39.27 -2.19
C LYS A 72 19.58 40.48 -1.61
N ALA A 73 18.90 41.63 -1.53
CA ALA A 73 19.45 42.83 -0.91
C ALA A 73 19.88 42.63 0.56
N GLY A 74 19.30 41.66 1.27
CA GLY A 74 19.62 41.38 2.67
C GLY A 74 20.89 40.55 2.90
N ASN A 75 21.25 39.63 2.00
CA ASN A 75 22.34 38.66 2.21
C ASN A 75 23.12 38.24 0.96
N GLN A 76 22.77 38.75 -0.24
CA GLN A 76 23.34 38.37 -1.54
C GLN A 76 23.19 36.88 -1.92
N ALA A 77 22.39 36.11 -1.19
CA ALA A 77 22.18 34.69 -1.43
C ALA A 77 21.18 34.44 -2.57
N GLY A 78 21.40 33.37 -3.35
CA GLY A 78 20.46 32.92 -4.37
C GLY A 78 19.09 32.51 -3.79
N VAL A 79 18.11 32.27 -4.64
CA VAL A 79 16.76 31.85 -4.22
C VAL A 79 16.53 30.38 -4.57
N LEU A 80 16.04 29.60 -3.60
CA LEU A 80 15.58 28.23 -3.77
C LEU A 80 14.05 28.18 -3.56
N LEU A 81 13.30 27.80 -4.60
CA LEU A 81 11.88 27.49 -4.46
C LEU A 81 11.71 25.99 -4.21
N ALA A 82 11.29 25.63 -3.01
CA ALA A 82 10.92 24.27 -2.67
C ALA A 82 9.41 24.08 -2.91
N VAL A 83 9.05 23.34 -3.95
CA VAL A 83 7.66 23.11 -4.36
C VAL A 83 7.23 21.71 -3.96
N ASP A 84 6.31 21.60 -3.00
CA ASP A 84 5.68 20.33 -2.64
C ASP A 84 4.40 20.09 -3.46
N ASP A 85 4.11 18.82 -3.71
CA ASP A 85 3.00 18.36 -4.54
C ASP A 85 2.90 19.04 -5.93
N ALA A 86 4.03 19.33 -6.59
CA ALA A 86 4.12 20.11 -7.83
C ALA A 86 3.27 19.60 -9.02
N HIS A 87 2.83 18.34 -8.98
CA HIS A 87 1.83 17.77 -9.90
C HIS A 87 0.43 18.42 -9.79
N GLN A 88 0.17 19.22 -8.75
CA GLN A 88 -1.08 19.94 -8.51
C GLN A 88 -0.99 21.43 -8.87
N LEU A 89 0.15 21.88 -9.40
CA LEU A 89 0.30 23.24 -9.91
C LEU A 89 -0.64 23.47 -11.10
N ASP A 90 -1.21 24.67 -11.19
CA ASP A 90 -1.86 25.12 -12.41
C ASP A 90 -0.80 25.40 -13.49
N GLU A 91 -1.22 25.26 -14.76
CA GLU A 91 -0.35 25.41 -15.93
C GLU A 91 0.33 26.79 -15.99
N ALA A 92 -0.37 27.84 -15.54
CA ALA A 92 0.14 29.21 -15.58
C ALA A 92 1.24 29.44 -14.53
N SER A 93 1.04 28.96 -13.29
CA SER A 93 2.09 28.94 -12.26
C SER A 93 3.31 28.13 -12.71
N ALA A 94 3.09 26.95 -13.32
CA ALA A 94 4.16 26.12 -13.84
C ALA A 94 4.97 26.86 -14.92
N GLY A 95 4.30 27.59 -15.82
CA GLY A 95 4.95 28.44 -16.82
C GLY A 95 5.84 29.51 -16.20
N VAL A 96 5.33 30.25 -15.20
CA VAL A 96 6.14 31.27 -14.49
C VAL A 96 7.34 30.64 -13.81
N LEU A 97 7.18 29.49 -13.15
CA LEU A 97 8.30 28.77 -12.53
C LEU A 97 9.35 28.35 -13.57
N ALA A 98 8.92 27.88 -14.75
CA ALA A 98 9.82 27.55 -15.85
C ALA A 98 10.58 28.77 -16.39
N ASP A 99 9.91 29.92 -16.52
CA ASP A 99 10.54 31.19 -16.91
C ASP A 99 11.60 31.63 -15.88
N LEU A 100 11.29 31.51 -14.58
CA LEU A 100 12.23 31.84 -13.49
C LEU A 100 13.49 30.97 -13.52
N ILE A 101 13.34 29.67 -13.81
CA ILE A 101 14.45 28.72 -13.95
C ILE A 101 15.29 29.08 -15.18
N SER A 102 14.64 29.28 -16.32
CA SER A 102 15.30 29.56 -17.59
C SER A 102 16.07 30.88 -17.58
N ALA A 103 15.55 31.88 -16.86
CA ALA A 103 16.20 33.17 -16.67
C ALA A 103 17.33 33.13 -15.61
N GLY A 104 17.51 32.03 -14.89
CA GLY A 104 18.50 31.89 -13.81
C GLY A 104 18.15 32.70 -12.56
N TRP A 105 16.89 33.04 -12.36
CA TRP A 105 16.45 33.90 -11.25
C TRP A 105 16.28 33.12 -9.94
N ALA A 106 15.93 31.84 -10.04
CA ALA A 106 15.80 30.93 -8.90
C ALA A 106 16.14 29.48 -9.29
N THR A 107 16.63 28.72 -8.32
CA THR A 107 16.71 27.25 -8.39
C THR A 107 15.41 26.67 -7.85
N VAL A 108 14.92 25.58 -8.44
CA VAL A 108 13.67 24.93 -8.01
C VAL A 108 13.92 23.49 -7.62
N LEU A 109 13.43 23.11 -6.44
CA LEU A 109 13.34 21.73 -5.98
C LEU A 109 11.87 21.34 -5.93
N ALA A 110 11.42 20.46 -6.84
CA ALA A 110 10.03 20.05 -6.95
C ALA A 110 9.82 18.59 -6.53
N ALA A 111 8.90 18.38 -5.58
CA ALA A 111 8.38 17.06 -5.22
C ALA A 111 7.04 16.83 -5.91
N ALA A 112 6.92 15.74 -6.66
CA ALA A 112 5.66 15.38 -7.32
C ALA A 112 5.43 13.87 -7.42
N SER A 113 4.16 13.52 -7.62
CA SER A 113 3.72 12.14 -7.89
C SER A 113 4.01 11.77 -9.35
N PRO A 114 4.45 10.52 -9.63
CA PRO A 114 4.84 10.09 -10.97
C PRO A 114 3.70 10.12 -11.99
N ARG A 115 2.45 10.05 -11.54
CA ARG A 115 1.25 10.26 -12.37
C ARG A 115 0.26 11.14 -11.61
N PRO A 116 -0.40 12.11 -12.27
CA PRO A 116 -0.30 12.42 -13.71
C PRO A 116 1.08 12.94 -14.15
N GLY A 117 1.94 13.34 -13.21
CA GLY A 117 3.27 13.87 -13.49
C GLY A 117 3.32 15.38 -13.22
N LEU A 118 4.39 16.03 -13.65
CA LEU A 118 4.48 17.49 -13.59
C LEU A 118 3.64 18.12 -14.73
N PRO A 119 3.14 19.35 -14.55
CA PRO A 119 2.58 20.14 -15.66
C PRO A 119 3.60 20.34 -16.78
N GLN A 120 3.12 20.53 -18.01
CA GLN A 120 3.96 20.52 -19.21
C GLN A 120 5.17 21.48 -19.15
N PRO A 121 5.05 22.74 -18.67
CA PRO A 121 6.17 23.67 -18.65
C PRO A 121 7.32 23.21 -17.77
N LEU A 122 7.01 22.53 -16.65
CA LEU A 122 8.04 21.99 -15.75
C LEU A 122 8.61 20.67 -16.26
N ASP A 123 7.79 19.82 -16.89
CA ASP A 123 8.27 18.57 -17.49
C ASP A 123 9.21 18.85 -18.68
N GLN A 124 8.95 19.92 -19.45
CA GLN A 124 9.78 20.34 -20.59
C GLN A 124 11.21 20.70 -20.18
N LEU A 125 11.43 21.27 -18.99
CA LEU A 125 12.76 21.65 -18.50
C LEU A 125 13.72 20.46 -18.42
N TRP A 126 13.21 19.26 -18.17
CA TRP A 126 14.05 18.05 -18.17
C TRP A 126 14.53 17.71 -19.58
N TYR A 127 13.65 17.79 -20.59
CA TYR A 127 14.02 17.58 -21.99
C TYR A 127 14.99 18.64 -22.51
N ASP A 128 14.86 19.88 -22.03
CA ASP A 128 15.72 21.00 -22.38
C ASP A 128 17.08 20.97 -21.64
N GLY A 129 17.29 20.01 -20.74
CA GLY A 129 18.52 19.86 -19.95
C GLY A 129 18.69 20.88 -18.83
N LEU A 130 17.60 21.57 -18.45
CA LEU A 130 17.56 22.57 -17.38
C LEU A 130 17.15 21.99 -16.02
N ALA A 131 16.70 20.74 -15.98
CA ALA A 131 16.31 20.05 -14.75
C ALA A 131 16.84 18.62 -14.69
N GLU A 132 17.12 18.15 -13.47
CA GLU A 132 17.41 16.74 -13.18
C GLU A 132 16.20 16.07 -12.54
N ARG A 133 15.96 14.80 -12.92
CA ARG A 133 14.87 13.99 -12.37
C ARG A 133 15.41 12.87 -11.51
N VAL A 134 15.00 12.86 -10.24
CA VAL A 134 15.29 11.78 -9.29
C VAL A 134 14.00 11.04 -8.94
N ASP A 135 13.92 9.75 -9.26
CA ASP A 135 12.79 8.89 -8.92
C ASP A 135 13.09 8.10 -7.63
N LEU A 136 12.34 8.40 -6.55
CA LEU A 136 12.46 7.65 -5.30
C LEU A 136 11.63 6.38 -5.39
N ARG A 137 12.23 5.28 -4.92
CA ARG A 137 11.59 3.97 -4.82
C ARG A 137 11.31 3.65 -3.34
N PRO A 138 10.36 2.75 -3.05
CA PRO A 138 10.28 2.15 -1.72
C PRO A 138 11.65 1.60 -1.31
N LEU A 139 11.95 1.69 -0.02
CA LEU A 139 13.20 1.19 0.54
C LEU A 139 13.32 -0.30 0.26
N ASN A 140 14.49 -0.70 -0.25
CA ASN A 140 14.81 -2.11 -0.36
C ASN A 140 15.09 -2.71 1.02
N ARG A 141 15.30 -4.03 1.06
CA ARG A 141 15.53 -4.76 2.30
C ARG A 141 16.74 -4.24 3.07
N GLU A 142 17.84 -3.98 2.37
CA GLU A 142 19.10 -3.52 2.96
C GLU A 142 18.94 -2.12 3.57
N GLN A 143 18.24 -1.22 2.88
CA GLN A 143 17.93 0.11 3.38
C GLN A 143 17.00 0.07 4.60
N ILE A 144 16.04 -0.87 4.64
CA ILE A 144 15.22 -1.08 5.85
C ILE A 144 16.09 -1.56 7.00
N GLU A 145 17.04 -2.46 6.77
CA GLU A 145 17.99 -2.92 7.79
C GLU A 145 18.82 -1.75 8.36
N GLU A 146 19.35 -0.88 7.50
CA GLU A 146 20.07 0.34 7.89
C GLU A 146 19.20 1.30 8.71
N VAL A 147 17.96 1.55 8.25
CA VAL A 147 17.01 2.41 8.95
C VAL A 147 16.67 1.83 10.32
N LEU A 148 16.39 0.53 10.41
CA LEU A 148 16.06 -0.15 11.68
C LEU A 148 17.24 -0.10 12.65
N ALA A 149 18.47 -0.34 12.18
CA ALA A 149 19.67 -0.24 13.01
C ALA A 149 19.87 1.18 13.55
N HIS A 150 19.58 2.21 12.74
CA HIS A 150 19.71 3.60 13.14
C HIS A 150 18.65 4.02 14.17
N ILE A 151 17.37 3.68 13.93
CA ILE A 151 16.27 4.18 14.78
C ILE A 151 16.08 3.38 16.07
N LEU A 152 16.43 2.08 16.08
CA LEU A 152 16.21 1.21 17.24
C LEU A 152 17.42 1.12 18.18
N ASP A 153 18.57 1.69 17.80
CA ASP A 153 19.81 1.68 18.60
C ASP A 153 20.15 0.27 19.13
N GLY A 154 20.27 -0.70 18.23
CA GLY A 154 20.51 -2.09 18.60
C GLY A 154 20.54 -3.05 17.41
N THR A 155 20.83 -4.32 17.67
CA THR A 155 20.86 -5.35 16.62
C THR A 155 19.44 -5.81 16.30
N VAL A 156 19.12 -5.92 15.02
CA VAL A 156 17.83 -6.42 14.53
C VAL A 156 18.07 -7.69 13.73
N PRO A 157 17.58 -8.87 14.16
CA PRO A 157 17.76 -10.11 13.42
C PRO A 157 17.08 -10.05 12.04
N ALA A 158 17.66 -10.78 11.07
CA ALA A 158 17.17 -10.83 9.69
C ALA A 158 15.66 -11.16 9.60
N ALA A 159 15.14 -12.08 10.42
CA ALA A 159 13.72 -12.41 10.44
C ALA A 159 12.82 -11.22 10.82
N THR A 160 13.27 -10.34 11.72
CA THR A 160 12.54 -9.12 12.08
C THR A 160 12.62 -8.09 10.96
N VAL A 161 13.79 -7.92 10.33
CA VAL A 161 13.96 -7.08 9.14
C VAL A 161 13.01 -7.53 8.02
N ASP A 162 12.99 -8.83 7.71
CA ASP A 162 12.16 -9.41 6.65
C ASP A 162 10.67 -9.20 6.95
N ALA A 163 10.23 -9.43 8.18
CA ALA A 163 8.84 -9.22 8.58
C ALA A 163 8.42 -7.75 8.42
N VAL A 164 9.25 -6.82 8.87
CA VAL A 164 8.98 -5.38 8.80
C VAL A 164 9.05 -4.86 7.36
N TRP A 165 10.01 -5.32 6.56
CA TRP A 165 10.14 -4.95 5.14
C TRP A 165 8.94 -5.46 4.34
N ASN A 166 8.55 -6.73 4.52
CA ASN A 166 7.39 -7.31 3.83
C ASN A 166 6.09 -6.62 4.22
N ALA A 167 5.89 -6.29 5.50
CA ALA A 167 4.69 -5.60 5.97
C ALA A 167 4.63 -4.15 5.47
N SER A 168 5.73 -3.41 5.55
CA SER A 168 5.79 -2.01 5.11
C SER A 168 5.81 -1.85 3.58
N GLY A 169 6.20 -2.89 2.85
CA GLY A 169 6.49 -2.81 1.41
C GLY A 169 7.60 -1.80 1.09
N GLY A 170 8.49 -1.54 2.04
CA GLY A 170 9.54 -0.52 1.92
C GLY A 170 9.04 0.93 2.00
N ASN A 171 7.77 1.17 2.31
CA ASN A 171 7.23 2.53 2.40
C ASN A 171 7.59 3.16 3.77
N PRO A 172 8.41 4.23 3.83
CA PRO A 172 8.86 4.81 5.09
C PRO A 172 7.72 5.26 6.01
N ARG A 173 6.61 5.78 5.45
CA ARG A 173 5.46 6.20 6.25
C ARG A 173 4.71 5.03 6.89
N ILE A 174 4.62 3.89 6.18
CA ILE A 174 4.04 2.66 6.77
C ILE A 174 5.01 2.07 7.80
N LEU A 175 6.31 2.03 7.47
CA LEU A 175 7.35 1.55 8.38
C LEU A 175 7.26 2.27 9.72
N ASP A 176 7.21 3.59 9.72
CA ASP A 176 7.10 4.41 10.93
C ASP A 176 5.85 4.05 11.74
N ALA A 177 4.68 4.01 11.10
CA ALA A 177 3.43 3.66 11.77
C ALA A 177 3.46 2.24 12.37
N LEU A 178 3.96 1.26 11.61
CA LEU A 178 4.09 -0.14 12.03
C LEU A 178 4.99 -0.32 13.23
N LEU A 179 6.16 0.34 13.24
CA LEU A 179 7.11 0.21 14.34
C LEU A 179 6.55 0.81 15.62
N HIS A 180 5.88 1.95 15.53
CA HIS A 180 5.22 2.56 16.68
C HIS A 180 4.08 1.68 17.20
N ASP A 181 3.18 1.21 16.33
CA ASP A 181 2.07 0.36 16.74
C ASP A 181 2.57 -0.97 17.34
N ALA A 182 3.63 -1.56 16.77
CA ALA A 182 4.25 -2.78 17.30
C ALA A 182 4.95 -2.55 18.65
N ALA A 183 5.58 -1.40 18.86
CA ALA A 183 6.18 -1.04 20.14
C ALA A 183 5.12 -0.78 21.22
N GLU A 184 4.06 -0.03 20.88
CA GLU A 184 2.92 0.23 21.78
C GLU A 184 2.19 -1.07 22.17
N ALA A 185 2.06 -2.02 21.24
CA ALA A 185 1.49 -3.34 21.51
C ALA A 185 2.45 -4.30 22.24
N GLY A 186 3.71 -3.91 22.49
CA GLY A 186 4.73 -4.76 23.10
C GLY A 186 5.18 -5.93 22.21
N ILE A 187 4.82 -5.91 20.92
CA ILE A 187 5.20 -6.92 19.92
C ILE A 187 6.66 -6.73 19.53
N LEU A 188 7.10 -5.49 19.32
CA LEU A 188 8.50 -5.16 19.09
C LEU A 188 9.19 -4.89 20.43
N ALA A 189 10.12 -5.75 20.82
CA ALA A 189 10.76 -5.69 22.14
C ALA A 189 12.29 -5.84 22.06
N LYS A 190 13.02 -5.07 22.87
CA LYS A 190 14.47 -5.18 23.03
C LYS A 190 14.81 -6.17 24.15
N ARG A 191 15.56 -7.23 23.84
CA ARG A 191 16.11 -8.20 24.80
C ARG A 191 17.62 -8.31 24.62
N ASN A 192 18.39 -8.00 25.65
CA ASN A 192 19.86 -8.05 25.64
C ASN A 192 20.49 -7.30 24.44
N GLY A 193 19.95 -6.12 24.10
CA GLY A 193 20.44 -5.33 22.95
C GLY A 193 19.90 -5.76 21.58
N ILE A 194 19.11 -6.84 21.52
CA ILE A 194 18.53 -7.39 20.28
C ILE A 194 17.04 -7.07 20.22
N TRP A 195 16.58 -6.48 19.13
CA TRP A 195 15.16 -6.23 18.89
C TRP A 195 14.51 -7.40 18.19
N ILE A 196 13.43 -7.93 18.75
CA ILE A 196 12.71 -9.08 18.21
C ILE A 196 11.21 -8.81 18.16
N LEU A 197 10.53 -9.52 17.26
CA LEU A 197 9.07 -9.60 17.23
C LEU A 197 8.61 -10.77 18.10
N LEU A 198 7.75 -10.48 19.08
CA LEU A 198 7.13 -11.46 19.96
C LEU A 198 5.81 -12.03 19.39
N GLY A 199 5.37 -11.52 18.25
CA GLY A 199 4.16 -11.92 17.55
C GLY A 199 4.08 -11.28 16.17
N SER A 200 2.95 -11.47 15.48
CA SER A 200 2.67 -10.83 14.20
C SER A 200 2.60 -9.31 14.35
N LEU A 201 3.12 -8.57 13.38
CA LEU A 201 2.99 -7.11 13.37
C LEU A 201 1.50 -6.69 13.37
N PRO A 202 1.12 -5.66 14.13
CA PRO A 202 -0.26 -5.19 14.20
C PRO A 202 -0.65 -4.57 12.86
N ALA A 203 -1.73 -5.07 12.26
CA ALA A 203 -2.24 -4.59 10.97
C ALA A 203 -3.40 -3.58 11.12
N ASP A 204 -3.84 -3.36 12.35
CA ASP A 204 -4.99 -2.55 12.76
C ASP A 204 -4.63 -1.53 13.86
N GLY A 205 -3.33 -1.28 14.05
CA GLY A 205 -2.83 -0.31 15.02
C GLY A 205 -3.32 1.12 14.73
N PRO A 206 -3.43 1.96 15.78
CA PRO A 206 -4.02 3.30 15.66
C PRO A 206 -3.24 4.22 14.72
N ARG A 207 -1.91 4.13 14.66
CA ARG A 207 -1.11 4.98 13.77
C ARG A 207 -1.24 4.56 12.32
N LEU A 208 -1.18 3.25 12.06
CA LEU A 208 -1.42 2.71 10.72
C LEU A 208 -2.84 3.06 10.24
N GLY A 209 -3.84 2.86 11.09
CA GLY A 209 -5.22 3.28 10.81
C GLY A 209 -5.33 4.78 10.52
N GLY A 210 -4.61 5.62 11.27
CA GLY A 210 -4.54 7.06 11.06
C GLY A 210 -3.90 7.46 9.72
N VAL A 211 -2.84 6.77 9.29
CA VAL A 211 -2.22 6.97 7.97
C VAL A 211 -3.22 6.66 6.85
N VAL A 212 -3.90 5.52 6.95
CA VAL A 212 -4.86 5.05 5.93
C VAL A 212 -6.09 5.95 5.90
N ALA A 213 -6.62 6.36 7.06
CA ALA A 213 -7.76 7.26 7.16
C ALA A 213 -7.46 8.63 6.53
N LYS A 214 -6.30 9.23 6.84
CA LYS A 214 -5.88 10.53 6.27
C LYS A 214 -5.74 10.46 4.75
N ASP A 215 -5.16 9.39 4.23
CA ASP A 215 -5.06 9.16 2.80
C ASP A 215 -6.44 9.04 2.16
N ASN A 216 -7.32 8.24 2.76
CA ASN A 216 -8.67 8.01 2.24
C ASN A 216 -9.53 9.29 2.24
N LEU A 217 -9.37 10.17 3.23
CA LEU A 217 -10.09 11.45 3.31
C LEU A 217 -9.78 12.45 2.19
N ARG A 218 -8.61 12.34 1.55
CA ARG A 218 -8.22 13.22 0.42
C ARG A 218 -8.86 12.82 -0.91
N ARG A 219 -9.61 11.71 -0.93
CA ARG A 219 -10.18 11.10 -2.14
C ARG A 219 -11.66 11.41 -2.30
N THR A 220 -12.15 11.34 -3.53
CA THR A 220 -13.58 11.54 -3.79
C THR A 220 -14.40 10.40 -3.17
N PRO A 221 -15.69 10.62 -2.86
CA PRO A 221 -16.56 9.55 -2.32
C PRO A 221 -16.59 8.29 -3.20
N GLU A 222 -16.52 8.45 -4.52
CA GLU A 222 -16.49 7.36 -5.51
C GLU A 222 -15.19 6.55 -5.41
N GLU A 223 -14.04 7.23 -5.30
CA GLU A 223 -12.75 6.59 -5.10
C GLU A 223 -12.69 5.82 -3.78
N GLN A 224 -13.18 6.43 -2.70
CA GLN A 224 -13.25 5.77 -1.38
C GLN A 224 -14.12 4.51 -1.44
N GLU A 225 -15.23 4.54 -2.15
CA GLU A 225 -16.12 3.39 -2.33
C GLU A 225 -15.46 2.27 -3.15
N ALA A 226 -14.77 2.61 -4.24
CA ALA A 226 -14.01 1.63 -5.04
C ALA A 226 -12.86 1.00 -4.24
N LEU A 227 -12.14 1.78 -3.43
CA LEU A 227 -11.09 1.25 -2.55
C LEU A 227 -11.66 0.30 -1.48
N LYS A 228 -12.86 0.55 -0.95
CA LYS A 228 -13.54 -0.40 -0.04
C LYS A 228 -13.84 -1.73 -0.74
N LEU A 229 -14.35 -1.68 -1.97
CA LEU A 229 -14.61 -2.89 -2.77
C LEU A 229 -13.32 -3.69 -3.00
N ILE A 230 -12.25 -3.04 -3.43
CA ILE A 230 -10.95 -3.68 -3.68
C ILE A 230 -10.33 -4.21 -2.39
N ALA A 231 -10.40 -3.46 -1.28
CA ALA A 231 -9.86 -3.89 0.02
C ALA A 231 -10.60 -5.12 0.58
N LEU A 232 -11.91 -5.21 0.35
CA LEU A 232 -12.73 -6.32 0.82
C LEU A 232 -12.62 -7.56 -0.07
N ALA A 233 -12.59 -7.38 -1.39
CA ALA A 233 -12.62 -8.46 -2.38
C ALA A 233 -11.22 -8.93 -2.83
N GLY A 234 -10.18 -8.13 -2.59
CA GLY A 234 -8.88 -8.26 -3.24
C GLY A 234 -8.09 -9.54 -2.93
N PRO A 235 -7.44 -10.16 -3.92
CA PRO A 235 -7.42 -9.80 -5.35
C PRO A 235 -8.78 -9.97 -6.04
N VAL A 236 -9.16 -9.00 -6.88
CA VAL A 236 -10.49 -8.95 -7.53
C VAL A 236 -10.36 -8.62 -9.01
N GLY A 237 -11.12 -9.31 -9.87
CA GLY A 237 -11.07 -9.07 -11.31
C GLY A 237 -11.31 -7.60 -11.68
N ARG A 238 -10.43 -7.02 -12.51
CA ARG A 238 -10.52 -5.62 -12.92
C ARG A 238 -11.88 -5.26 -13.49
N LYS A 239 -12.39 -6.12 -14.39
CA LYS A 239 -13.69 -5.93 -15.03
C LYS A 239 -14.84 -5.83 -14.02
N VAL A 240 -14.79 -6.59 -12.92
CA VAL A 240 -15.80 -6.54 -11.84
C VAL A 240 -15.85 -5.14 -11.22
N ILE A 241 -14.70 -4.54 -10.96
CA ILE A 241 -14.63 -3.20 -10.38
C ILE A 241 -14.97 -2.13 -11.43
N GLU A 242 -14.56 -2.30 -12.69
CA GLU A 242 -14.94 -1.39 -13.79
C GLU A 242 -16.45 -1.39 -14.04
N ASP A 243 -17.12 -2.54 -13.96
CA ASP A 243 -18.58 -2.66 -14.13
C ASP A 243 -19.33 -1.97 -12.96
N ILE A 244 -18.76 -1.98 -11.76
CA ILE A 244 -19.37 -1.38 -10.55
C ILE A 244 -19.09 0.13 -10.41
N SER A 245 -17.88 0.56 -10.73
CA SER A 245 -17.35 1.89 -10.39
C SER A 245 -16.90 2.71 -11.62
N GLY A 246 -16.86 2.11 -12.80
CA GLY A 246 -16.46 2.74 -14.05
C GLY A 246 -14.95 2.67 -14.33
N ALA A 247 -14.59 2.40 -15.59
CA ALA A 247 -13.20 2.26 -16.03
C ALA A 247 -12.33 3.52 -15.83
N ALA A 248 -12.93 4.71 -15.91
CA ALA A 248 -12.21 5.97 -15.68
C ALA A 248 -11.73 6.09 -14.22
N LEU A 249 -12.56 5.66 -13.26
CA LEU A 249 -12.21 5.67 -11.83
C LEU A 249 -11.10 4.65 -11.53
N VAL A 250 -11.22 3.42 -12.07
CA VAL A 250 -10.19 2.38 -11.91
C VAL A 250 -8.85 2.87 -12.46
N ARG A 251 -8.85 3.50 -13.64
CA ARG A 251 -7.64 4.11 -14.21
C ARG A 251 -7.06 5.20 -13.30
N SER A 252 -7.89 6.08 -12.74
CA SER A 252 -7.44 7.09 -11.76
C SER A 252 -6.73 6.44 -10.56
N LEU A 253 -7.31 5.38 -9.98
CA LEU A 253 -6.72 4.68 -8.83
C LEU A 253 -5.40 3.97 -9.15
N LEU A 254 -5.28 3.42 -10.36
CA LEU A 254 -4.03 2.83 -10.88
C LEU A 254 -2.96 3.91 -11.07
N ASP A 255 -3.32 5.06 -11.63
CA ASP A 255 -2.41 6.18 -11.83
C ASP A 255 -1.95 6.78 -10.50
N GLN A 256 -2.83 6.85 -9.50
CA GLN A 256 -2.49 7.24 -8.12
C GLN A 256 -1.64 6.19 -7.37
N GLN A 257 -1.39 5.02 -7.95
CA GLN A 257 -0.64 3.90 -7.36
C GLN A 257 -1.22 3.39 -6.04
N MET A 258 -2.53 3.55 -5.83
CA MET A 258 -3.23 2.98 -4.67
C MET A 258 -3.70 1.56 -4.93
N VAL A 259 -3.95 1.26 -6.19
CA VAL A 259 -4.31 -0.05 -6.68
C VAL A 259 -3.21 -0.47 -7.63
N VAL A 260 -2.86 -1.75 -7.59
CA VAL A 260 -1.94 -2.37 -8.54
C VAL A 260 -2.69 -3.46 -9.29
N GLU A 261 -2.38 -3.56 -10.58
CA GLU A 261 -2.89 -4.63 -11.43
C GLU A 261 -1.89 -5.80 -11.38
N LEU A 262 -2.37 -6.97 -10.97
CA LEU A 262 -1.60 -8.20 -11.00
C LEU A 262 -1.61 -8.79 -12.41
N PRO A 263 -0.47 -9.33 -12.89
CA PRO A 263 -0.43 -9.97 -14.20
C PRO A 263 -1.30 -11.23 -14.19
N GLY A 264 -2.22 -11.33 -15.16
CA GLY A 264 -3.14 -12.45 -15.26
C GLY A 264 -4.19 -12.27 -16.36
N VAL A 265 -4.89 -13.36 -16.70
CA VAL A 265 -6.06 -13.33 -17.59
C VAL A 265 -7.22 -14.05 -16.90
N PRO A 266 -8.27 -13.34 -16.45
CA PRO A 266 -8.41 -11.88 -16.47
C PRO A 266 -7.43 -11.17 -15.52
N ALA A 267 -7.17 -9.88 -15.78
CA ALA A 267 -6.35 -9.05 -14.88
C ALA A 267 -7.09 -8.83 -13.54
N GLU A 268 -6.34 -8.87 -12.44
CA GLU A 268 -6.87 -8.66 -11.09
C GLU A 268 -6.29 -7.39 -10.46
N LEU A 269 -7.10 -6.72 -9.66
CA LEU A 269 -6.74 -5.55 -8.90
C LEU A 269 -6.52 -5.94 -7.44
N THR A 270 -5.47 -5.39 -6.85
CA THR A 270 -5.24 -5.44 -5.41
C THR A 270 -4.76 -4.10 -4.90
N MET A 271 -4.89 -3.88 -3.60
CA MET A 271 -4.29 -2.71 -2.96
C MET A 271 -2.76 -2.83 -3.07
N TRP A 272 -2.08 -1.70 -3.29
CA TRP A 272 -0.62 -1.67 -3.43
C TRP A 272 0.12 -2.26 -2.21
N ASN A 273 -0.50 -2.20 -1.02
CA ASN A 273 -0.02 -2.82 0.21
C ASN A 273 -1.18 -3.46 0.98
N ALA A 274 -0.99 -4.68 1.48
CA ALA A 274 -2.02 -5.46 2.18
C ALA A 274 -2.51 -4.79 3.47
N LEU A 275 -1.66 -4.03 4.17
CA LEU A 275 -2.05 -3.31 5.39
C LEU A 275 -3.06 -2.20 5.12
N PHE A 276 -3.00 -1.56 3.96
CA PHE A 276 -4.03 -0.62 3.54
C PHE A 276 -5.38 -1.33 3.37
N ALA A 277 -5.38 -2.52 2.77
CA ALA A 277 -6.61 -3.31 2.65
C ALA A 277 -7.17 -3.69 4.03
N VAL A 278 -6.32 -4.13 4.96
CA VAL A 278 -6.73 -4.48 6.33
C VAL A 278 -7.31 -3.25 7.04
N ALA A 279 -6.58 -2.14 7.08
CA ALA A 279 -7.03 -0.92 7.73
C ALA A 279 -8.36 -0.39 7.16
N ILE A 280 -8.54 -0.39 5.83
CA ILE A 280 -9.83 -0.03 5.21
C ILE A 280 -10.93 -0.97 5.69
N ARG A 281 -10.71 -2.29 5.71
CA ARG A 281 -11.72 -3.26 6.17
C ARG A 281 -12.17 -3.00 7.60
N HIS A 282 -11.28 -2.61 8.50
CA HIS A 282 -11.63 -2.28 9.89
C HIS A 282 -12.52 -1.03 10.04
N THR A 283 -12.56 -0.16 9.02
CA THR A 283 -13.47 1.02 9.03
C THR A 283 -14.90 0.70 8.59
N ILE A 284 -15.16 -0.52 8.13
CA ILE A 284 -16.42 -0.90 7.49
C ILE A 284 -17.28 -1.69 8.48
N SER A 285 -18.52 -1.24 8.71
CA SER A 285 -19.46 -1.98 9.53
C SER A 285 -19.88 -3.29 8.88
N VAL A 286 -20.27 -4.29 9.69
CA VAL A 286 -20.69 -5.62 9.20
C VAL A 286 -21.83 -5.49 8.16
N SER A 287 -22.85 -4.69 8.44
CA SER A 287 -23.97 -4.47 7.51
C SER A 287 -23.51 -3.87 6.17
N ARG A 288 -22.54 -2.95 6.20
CA ARG A 288 -21.98 -2.36 4.98
C ARG A 288 -21.12 -3.36 4.22
N SER A 289 -20.33 -4.17 4.93
CA SER A 289 -19.52 -5.24 4.34
C SER A 289 -20.40 -6.23 3.56
N LEU A 290 -21.54 -6.65 4.13
CA LEU A 290 -22.51 -7.53 3.47
C LEU A 290 -23.09 -6.90 2.19
N GLN A 291 -23.49 -5.63 2.23
CA GLN A 291 -23.98 -4.92 1.03
C GLN A 291 -22.94 -4.87 -0.09
N LEU A 292 -21.68 -4.61 0.26
CA LEU A 292 -20.58 -4.59 -0.70
C LEU A 292 -20.28 -5.99 -1.24
N PHE A 293 -20.39 -7.03 -0.39
CA PHE A 293 -20.23 -8.42 -0.79
C PHE A 293 -21.25 -8.82 -1.85
N GLU A 294 -22.53 -8.53 -1.61
CA GLU A 294 -23.62 -8.81 -2.56
C GLU A 294 -23.40 -8.05 -3.89
N LYS A 295 -22.95 -6.79 -3.82
CA LYS A 295 -22.65 -5.97 -5.00
C LYS A 295 -21.53 -6.56 -5.86
N VAL A 296 -20.44 -7.01 -5.24
CA VAL A 296 -19.32 -7.67 -5.95
C VAL A 296 -19.77 -9.01 -6.52
N LYS A 297 -20.45 -9.82 -5.71
CA LYS A 297 -20.93 -11.15 -6.11
C LYS A 297 -21.86 -11.10 -7.33
N ALA A 298 -22.68 -10.07 -7.47
CA ALA A 298 -23.56 -9.88 -8.63
C ALA A 298 -22.83 -9.67 -9.96
N HIS A 299 -21.57 -9.24 -9.93
CA HIS A 299 -20.75 -8.98 -11.12
C HIS A 299 -19.61 -10.00 -11.30
N GLN A 300 -19.40 -10.88 -10.32
CA GLN A 300 -18.31 -11.83 -10.30
C GLN A 300 -18.72 -13.13 -11.01
N ASP A 301 -17.93 -13.57 -11.99
CA ASP A 301 -18.08 -14.88 -12.62
C ASP A 301 -17.42 -15.97 -11.74
N PRO A 302 -18.18 -16.93 -11.18
CA PRO A 302 -17.62 -17.99 -10.35
C PRO A 302 -16.58 -18.85 -11.09
N VAL A 303 -16.66 -18.97 -12.41
CA VAL A 303 -15.72 -19.79 -13.21
C VAL A 303 -14.33 -19.14 -13.30
N GLN A 304 -14.29 -17.80 -13.24
CA GLN A 304 -13.06 -17.00 -13.28
C GLN A 304 -12.42 -16.84 -11.90
N LEU A 305 -13.18 -17.07 -10.82
CA LEU A 305 -12.70 -16.93 -9.46
C LEU A 305 -11.76 -18.07 -9.07
N ARG A 306 -10.46 -17.77 -8.93
CA ARG A 306 -9.40 -18.75 -8.65
C ARG A 306 -8.33 -18.17 -7.74
N GLY A 307 -7.41 -19.02 -7.28
CA GLY A 307 -6.25 -18.57 -6.52
C GLY A 307 -6.62 -17.72 -5.30
N GLU A 308 -5.86 -16.66 -5.05
CA GLU A 308 -6.07 -15.79 -3.89
C GLU A 308 -7.43 -15.10 -3.88
N GLY A 309 -7.97 -14.72 -5.05
CA GLY A 309 -9.29 -14.12 -5.15
C GLY A 309 -10.40 -15.07 -4.66
N LEU A 310 -10.29 -16.37 -4.98
CA LEU A 310 -11.21 -17.39 -4.47
C LEU A 310 -11.12 -17.53 -2.95
N LEU A 311 -9.90 -17.63 -2.41
CA LEU A 311 -9.69 -17.69 -0.97
C LEU A 311 -10.31 -16.46 -0.28
N ARG A 312 -10.01 -15.26 -0.78
CA ARG A 312 -10.52 -14.03 -0.20
C ARG A 312 -12.04 -13.94 -0.25
N SER A 313 -12.65 -14.33 -1.37
CA SER A 313 -14.11 -14.34 -1.53
C SER A 313 -14.79 -15.24 -0.50
N VAL A 314 -14.24 -16.44 -0.25
CA VAL A 314 -14.73 -17.36 0.79
C VAL A 314 -14.53 -16.80 2.19
N GLU A 315 -13.36 -16.24 2.50
CA GLU A 315 -13.12 -15.58 3.80
C GLU A 315 -14.10 -14.44 4.03
N TRP A 316 -14.33 -13.60 3.03
CA TRP A 316 -15.26 -12.47 3.11
C TRP A 316 -16.71 -12.91 3.28
N ALA A 317 -17.13 -13.96 2.57
CA ALA A 317 -18.46 -14.56 2.77
C ALA A 317 -18.65 -14.99 4.23
N LEU A 318 -17.68 -15.72 4.79
CA LEU A 318 -17.72 -16.19 6.18
C LEU A 318 -17.70 -15.04 7.20
N GLU A 319 -16.91 -13.98 6.96
CA GLU A 319 -16.91 -12.74 7.77
C GLU A 319 -18.30 -12.07 7.78
N CYS A 320 -19.01 -12.12 6.66
CA CYS A 320 -20.38 -11.62 6.51
C CYS A 320 -21.45 -12.58 7.04
N GLY A 321 -21.08 -13.76 7.55
CA GLY A 321 -22.03 -14.79 8.00
C GLY A 321 -22.72 -15.55 6.85
N VAL A 322 -22.27 -15.37 5.61
CA VAL A 322 -22.75 -16.10 4.42
C VAL A 322 -21.98 -17.41 4.31
N ARG A 323 -22.68 -18.54 4.18
CA ARG A 323 -22.04 -19.86 4.02
C ARG A 323 -21.83 -20.18 2.53
N PRO A 324 -20.59 -20.30 2.04
CA PRO A 324 -20.28 -20.82 0.71
C PRO A 324 -20.60 -22.32 0.59
N GLY A 325 -20.66 -22.82 -0.64
CA GLY A 325 -20.81 -24.26 -0.89
C GLY A 325 -19.59 -25.06 -0.42
N ASP A 326 -19.77 -26.33 -0.06
CA ASP A 326 -18.68 -27.16 0.47
C ASP A 326 -17.54 -27.39 -0.54
N ASP A 327 -17.83 -27.41 -1.84
CA ASP A 327 -16.81 -27.41 -2.91
C ASP A 327 -15.97 -26.13 -2.94
N GLU A 328 -16.61 -24.96 -2.77
CA GLU A 328 -15.93 -23.65 -2.70
C GLU A 328 -15.06 -23.56 -1.44
N LEU A 329 -15.59 -24.02 -0.30
CA LEU A 329 -14.84 -24.12 0.95
C LEU A 329 -13.62 -25.03 0.79
N LEU A 330 -13.76 -26.18 0.14
CA LEU A 330 -12.64 -27.10 -0.08
C LEU A 330 -11.57 -26.47 -1.00
N ALA A 331 -11.98 -25.81 -2.08
CA ALA A 331 -11.06 -25.14 -3.00
C ALA A 331 -10.32 -23.98 -2.32
N ALA A 332 -11.01 -23.14 -1.54
CA ALA A 332 -10.41 -22.06 -0.78
C ALA A 332 -9.48 -22.58 0.34
N ALA A 333 -9.86 -23.64 1.06
CA ALA A 333 -9.00 -24.23 2.09
C ALA A 333 -7.69 -24.78 1.51
N LYS A 334 -7.73 -25.35 0.30
CA LYS A 334 -6.52 -25.75 -0.44
C LYS A 334 -5.64 -24.56 -0.79
N GLU A 335 -6.22 -23.48 -1.29
CA GLU A 335 -5.47 -22.26 -1.61
C GLU A 335 -4.82 -21.64 -0.36
N ALA A 336 -5.56 -21.57 0.76
CA ALA A 336 -5.02 -21.09 2.03
C ALA A 336 -3.80 -21.92 2.46
N LEU A 337 -3.89 -23.24 2.31
CA LEU A 337 -2.80 -24.15 2.66
C LEU A 337 -1.57 -23.96 1.76
N LEU A 338 -1.76 -23.79 0.45
CA LEU A 338 -0.67 -23.53 -0.50
C LEU A 338 0.09 -22.23 -0.18
N ARG A 339 -0.60 -21.26 0.44
CA ARG A 339 -0.03 -19.97 0.86
C ARG A 339 0.42 -19.94 2.32
N PHE A 340 0.49 -21.10 2.98
CA PHE A 340 0.83 -21.22 4.40
C PHE A 340 -0.06 -20.40 5.36
N ARG A 341 -1.30 -20.06 4.94
CA ARG A 341 -2.33 -19.49 5.82
C ARG A 341 -3.02 -20.62 6.60
N ASN A 342 -2.24 -21.30 7.45
CA ASN A 342 -2.66 -22.52 8.15
C ASN A 342 -3.92 -22.31 9.00
N SER A 343 -4.07 -21.15 9.64
CA SER A 343 -5.26 -20.79 10.42
C SER A 343 -6.52 -20.72 9.55
N SER A 344 -6.47 -19.97 8.44
CA SER A 344 -7.57 -19.90 7.46
C SER A 344 -7.89 -21.28 6.88
N ALA A 345 -6.87 -22.04 6.47
CA ALA A 345 -7.04 -23.39 5.91
C ALA A 345 -7.81 -24.32 6.86
N ARG A 346 -7.44 -24.33 8.15
CA ARG A 346 -8.13 -25.12 9.18
C ARG A 346 -9.55 -24.64 9.41
N SER A 347 -9.72 -23.33 9.60
CA SER A 347 -11.02 -22.71 9.88
C SER A 347 -12.01 -22.98 8.75
N ILE A 348 -11.60 -22.81 7.49
CA ILE A 348 -12.45 -23.05 6.32
C ILE A 348 -12.76 -24.55 6.18
N ALA A 349 -11.74 -25.42 6.24
CA ALA A 349 -11.93 -26.87 6.08
C ALA A 349 -12.81 -27.49 7.18
N ALA A 350 -12.79 -26.94 8.40
CA ALA A 350 -13.64 -27.41 9.51
C ALA A 350 -15.14 -27.16 9.28
N ARG A 351 -15.51 -26.28 8.34
CA ARG A 351 -16.91 -25.95 8.00
C ARG A 351 -17.51 -26.86 6.93
N ILE A 352 -16.72 -27.75 6.33
CA ILE A 352 -17.17 -28.73 5.35
C ILE A 352 -17.93 -29.84 6.06
N HIS A 353 -19.11 -30.22 5.56
CA HIS A 353 -19.97 -31.25 6.13
C HIS A 353 -20.33 -32.35 5.12
N GLU A 354 -20.16 -32.11 3.82
CA GLU A 354 -20.43 -33.10 2.79
C GLU A 354 -19.56 -34.35 3.00
N PRO A 355 -20.17 -35.54 3.23
CA PRO A 355 -19.41 -36.75 3.56
C PRO A 355 -18.35 -37.14 2.53
N SER A 356 -18.60 -36.86 1.25
CA SER A 356 -17.68 -37.15 0.14
C SER A 356 -16.39 -36.30 0.20
N LEU A 357 -16.46 -35.11 0.83
CA LEU A 357 -15.36 -34.14 0.90
C LEU A 357 -14.62 -34.17 2.24
N LEU A 358 -15.22 -34.76 3.28
CA LEU A 358 -14.64 -34.82 4.63
C LEU A 358 -13.20 -35.37 4.68
N PRO A 359 -12.83 -36.47 3.96
CA PRO A 359 -11.46 -36.96 4.01
C PRO A 359 -10.44 -35.94 3.49
N ARG A 360 -10.80 -35.20 2.43
CA ARG A 360 -9.96 -34.14 1.87
C ARG A 360 -9.87 -32.93 2.81
N ALA A 361 -10.98 -32.56 3.44
CA ALA A 361 -11.01 -31.50 4.44
C ALA A 361 -10.11 -31.84 5.65
N GLN A 362 -10.17 -33.07 6.15
CA GLN A 362 -9.33 -33.57 7.24
C GLN A 362 -7.84 -33.57 6.85
N ALA A 363 -7.50 -33.98 5.62
CA ALA A 363 -6.13 -33.93 5.12
C ALA A 363 -5.56 -32.49 5.08
N ILE A 364 -6.39 -31.51 4.69
CA ILE A 364 -5.99 -30.08 4.69
C ILE A 364 -5.75 -29.60 6.12
N GLN A 365 -6.68 -29.90 7.05
CA GLN A 365 -6.55 -29.53 8.46
C GLN A 365 -5.29 -30.14 9.08
N ALA A 366 -5.03 -31.42 8.80
CA ALA A 366 -3.84 -32.12 9.27
C ALA A 366 -2.54 -31.52 8.74
N ARG A 367 -2.47 -31.19 7.43
CA ARG A 367 -1.28 -30.52 6.89
C ARG A 367 -1.05 -29.17 7.54
N ALA A 368 -2.10 -28.38 7.73
CA ALA A 368 -1.99 -27.08 8.37
C ALA A 368 -1.48 -27.20 9.83
N LEU A 369 -2.00 -28.15 10.61
CA LEU A 369 -1.51 -28.45 11.96
C LEU A 369 -0.04 -28.90 11.94
N TYR A 370 0.33 -29.76 10.99
CA TYR A 370 1.70 -30.22 10.84
C TYR A 370 2.67 -29.06 10.53
N ASN A 371 2.28 -28.14 9.65
CA ASN A 371 3.07 -26.95 9.33
C ASN A 371 3.28 -26.05 10.56
N ASP A 372 2.28 -25.98 11.46
CA ASP A 372 2.35 -25.25 12.72
C ASP A 372 3.13 -26.02 13.83
N GLY A 373 3.63 -27.23 13.53
CA GLY A 373 4.33 -28.09 14.50
C GLY A 373 3.41 -28.83 15.47
N ALA A 374 2.09 -28.74 15.31
CA ALA A 374 1.09 -29.41 16.13
C ALA A 374 0.89 -30.88 15.71
N TYR A 375 1.96 -31.67 15.74
CA TYR A 375 1.99 -33.04 15.22
C TYR A 375 0.99 -33.98 15.90
N SER A 376 0.84 -33.87 17.22
CA SER A 376 -0.11 -34.67 18.00
C SER A 376 -1.57 -34.41 17.63
N GLU A 377 -1.90 -33.18 17.22
CA GLU A 377 -3.25 -32.82 16.79
C GLU A 377 -3.50 -33.22 15.32
N ALA A 378 -2.45 -33.22 14.49
CA ALA A 378 -2.55 -33.64 13.10
C ALA A 378 -2.81 -35.16 12.95
N LEU A 379 -2.24 -35.98 13.83
CA LEU A 379 -2.27 -37.44 13.74
C LEU A 379 -3.69 -38.05 13.69
N PRO A 380 -4.62 -37.74 14.61
CA PRO A 380 -5.97 -38.30 14.57
C PRO A 380 -6.72 -38.02 13.26
N LEU A 381 -6.48 -36.84 12.66
CA LEU A 381 -7.08 -36.47 11.38
C LEU A 381 -6.50 -37.28 10.23
N LEU A 382 -5.17 -37.50 10.24
CA LEU A 382 -4.49 -38.33 9.24
C LEU A 382 -4.92 -39.79 9.33
N ASP A 383 -5.04 -40.34 10.56
CA ASP A 383 -5.54 -41.68 10.81
C ASP A 383 -6.96 -41.89 10.30
N ALA A 384 -7.83 -40.89 10.47
CA ALA A 384 -9.21 -40.95 10.02
C ALA A 384 -9.37 -40.91 8.49
N CYS A 385 -8.49 -40.17 7.77
CA CYS A 385 -8.70 -39.87 6.35
C CYS A 385 -7.83 -40.68 5.38
N TRP A 386 -6.64 -41.16 5.77
CA TRP A 386 -5.65 -41.66 4.81
C TRP A 386 -6.15 -42.82 3.94
N LEU A 387 -6.86 -43.80 4.53
CA LEU A 387 -7.31 -44.99 3.80
C LEU A 387 -8.41 -44.63 2.80
N GLN A 388 -9.28 -43.69 3.17
CA GLN A 388 -10.35 -43.18 2.30
C GLN A 388 -9.78 -42.40 1.10
N LEU A 389 -8.57 -41.85 1.26
CA LEU A 389 -7.84 -41.14 0.21
C LEU A 389 -6.84 -42.03 -0.56
N ALA A 390 -6.80 -43.34 -0.32
CA ALA A 390 -5.82 -44.23 -0.95
C ALA A 390 -5.88 -44.23 -2.49
N GLY A 391 -7.07 -44.02 -3.06
CA GLY A 391 -7.29 -43.88 -4.51
C GLY A 391 -7.32 -42.43 -5.01
N ASP A 392 -7.17 -41.43 -4.13
CA ASP A 392 -7.16 -40.01 -4.49
C ASP A 392 -5.75 -39.57 -4.87
N ALA A 393 -5.63 -38.56 -5.74
CA ALA A 393 -4.33 -38.00 -6.14
C ALA A 393 -3.50 -37.48 -4.94
N GLN A 394 -4.15 -37.08 -3.84
CA GLN A 394 -3.50 -36.62 -2.61
C GLN A 394 -3.13 -37.75 -1.64
N GLY A 395 -3.60 -38.99 -1.87
CA GLY A 395 -3.38 -40.14 -1.00
C GLY A 395 -1.91 -40.37 -0.62
N PRO A 396 -0.97 -40.42 -1.58
CA PRO A 396 0.45 -40.60 -1.28
C PRO A 396 1.01 -39.50 -0.37
N ALA A 397 0.62 -38.24 -0.59
CA ALA A 397 1.09 -37.11 0.22
C ALA A 397 0.55 -37.16 1.65
N VAL A 398 -0.70 -37.61 1.83
CA VAL A 398 -1.33 -37.80 3.15
C VAL A 398 -0.67 -38.97 3.90
N LEU A 399 -0.39 -40.08 3.23
CA LEU A 399 0.31 -41.21 3.84
C LEU A 399 1.72 -40.84 4.28
N LEU A 400 2.48 -40.13 3.45
CA LEU A 400 3.81 -39.65 3.81
C LEU A 400 3.76 -38.67 4.99
N LEU A 401 2.80 -37.73 4.98
CA LEU A 401 2.60 -36.80 6.08
C LEU A 401 2.27 -37.53 7.40
N ARG A 402 1.44 -38.58 7.33
CA ARG A 402 1.13 -39.45 8.46
C ARG A 402 2.40 -40.08 9.04
N VAL A 403 3.25 -40.66 8.18
CA VAL A 403 4.53 -41.25 8.59
C VAL A 403 5.43 -40.23 9.28
N SER A 404 5.59 -39.04 8.68
CA SER A 404 6.40 -37.97 9.27
C SER A 404 5.83 -37.47 10.59
N ALA A 405 4.50 -37.43 10.75
CA ALA A 405 3.87 -37.02 12.01
C ALA A 405 4.11 -38.04 13.14
N TYR A 406 4.01 -39.35 12.85
CA TYR A 406 4.33 -40.42 13.81
C TYR A 406 5.79 -40.36 14.26
N GLN A 407 6.71 -40.16 13.31
CA GLN A 407 8.14 -39.99 13.62
C GLN A 407 8.39 -38.75 14.50
N ALA A 408 7.73 -37.63 14.21
CA ALA A 408 7.89 -36.39 14.98
C ALA A 408 7.41 -36.50 16.43
N VAL A 409 6.40 -37.34 16.70
CA VAL A 409 5.92 -37.62 18.06
C VAL A 409 6.66 -38.77 18.75
N GLY A 410 7.66 -39.37 18.10
CA GLY A 410 8.49 -40.44 18.68
C GLY A 410 7.81 -41.82 18.71
N HIS A 411 6.76 -42.04 17.91
CA HIS A 411 6.09 -43.33 17.81
C HIS A 411 6.43 -43.99 16.46
N PRO A 412 6.99 -45.22 16.43
CA PRO A 412 7.09 -45.97 15.19
C PRO A 412 5.68 -46.35 14.70
N LEU A 413 5.51 -46.31 13.38
CA LEU A 413 4.26 -46.52 12.67
C LEU A 413 3.78 -47.97 12.68
#